data_AF-A0A218PUZ0-F1
#
_entry.id   AF-A0A218PUZ0-F1
#
_cell.length_a   1.000
_cell.length_b   1.000
_cell.length_c   1.000
_cell.angle_alpha   90.00
_cell.angle_beta   90.00
_cell.angle_gamma   90.00
#
_symmetry.space_group_name_H-M   'P 1'
#
loop_
_entity.id
_entity.type
_entity.pdbx_description
1 polymer ?
#
loop_
_entity_poly.entity_id
_entity_poly.type
_entity_poly.pdbx_seq_one_letter_code
_entity_poly.pdbx_strand_id
1 'polypeptide(L)'
;MNLSVLKQLKLEATLQQLGEMPLFMTTEELAVVLRTKRKTLEDWRSKKKGPAYHRPDAKGGARVLYSRHDVSKWLKAIRISTEESAWADSIIED
;
A
#
# COMPACT_ATOMS: atom_id res chain seq x y z
N MET A 1 -10.87 -6.05 25.39
CA MET A 1 -10.90 -5.49 24.02
C MET A 1 -10.25 -6.49 23.07
N ASN A 2 -10.99 -6.95 22.05
CA ASN A 2 -10.60 -8.06 21.19
C ASN A 2 -9.76 -7.55 20.00
N LEU A 3 -8.59 -8.14 19.76
CA LEU A 3 -7.63 -7.70 18.74
C LEU A 3 -8.22 -7.73 17.31
N SER A 4 -9.18 -8.60 17.04
CA SER A 4 -9.87 -8.69 15.74
C SER A 4 -10.75 -7.47 15.45
N VAL A 5 -11.41 -6.91 16.48
CA VAL A 5 -12.24 -5.71 16.34
C VAL A 5 -11.37 -4.48 16.11
N LEU A 6 -10.21 -4.39 16.77
CA LEU A 6 -9.25 -3.31 16.55
C LEU A 6 -8.61 -3.36 15.15
N LYS A 7 -8.36 -4.56 14.61
CA LYS A 7 -7.91 -4.72 13.22
C LYS A 7 -9.00 -4.33 12.22
N GLN A 8 -10.25 -4.74 12.45
CA GLN A 8 -11.39 -4.39 11.59
C GLN A 8 -11.70 -2.88 11.61
N LEU A 9 -11.74 -2.24 12.77
CA LEU A 9 -11.97 -0.79 12.87
C LEU A 9 -10.84 0.03 12.22
N LYS A 10 -9.59 -0.43 12.35
CA LYS A 10 -8.45 0.19 11.65
C LYS A 10 -8.58 0.04 10.15
N LEU A 11 -9.02 -1.12 9.69
CA LEU A 11 -9.21 -1.44 8.28
C LEU A 11 -10.36 -0.60 7.66
N GLU A 12 -11.50 -0.54 8.32
CA GLU A 12 -12.67 0.23 7.90
C GLU A 12 -12.39 1.73 7.88
N ALA A 13 -11.73 2.27 8.92
CA ALA A 13 -11.30 3.66 8.91
C ALA A 13 -10.33 3.96 7.75
N THR A 14 -9.46 3.01 7.40
CA THR A 14 -8.57 3.16 6.24
C THR A 14 -9.37 3.16 4.93
N LEU A 15 -10.38 2.31 4.80
CA LEU A 15 -11.26 2.21 3.62
C LEU A 15 -12.21 3.41 3.48
N GLN A 16 -12.76 3.92 4.58
CA GLN A 16 -13.57 5.15 4.61
C GLN A 16 -12.74 6.34 4.12
N GLN A 17 -11.49 6.40 4.56
CA GLN A 17 -10.53 7.42 4.16
C GLN A 17 -10.07 7.26 2.70
N LEU A 18 -10.20 6.07 2.08
CA LEU A 18 -10.01 5.91 0.63
C LEU A 18 -11.11 6.61 -0.18
N GLY A 19 -12.33 6.78 0.36
CA GLY A 19 -13.46 7.44 -0.31
C GLY A 19 -13.17 8.89 -0.71
N GLU A 20 -12.51 9.60 0.21
CA GLU A 20 -12.10 11.02 0.12
C GLU A 20 -10.70 11.21 -0.50
N MET A 21 -10.03 10.14 -0.96
CA MET A 21 -8.70 10.28 -1.53
C MET A 21 -8.74 11.04 -2.87
N PRO A 22 -7.84 12.04 -3.04
CA PRO A 22 -7.61 12.68 -4.32
C PRO A 22 -7.36 11.66 -5.42
N LEU A 23 -7.83 11.95 -6.64
CA LEU A 23 -7.62 11.08 -7.81
C LEU A 23 -6.13 10.85 -8.08
N PHE A 24 -5.32 11.88 -7.86
CA PHE A 24 -3.86 11.85 -7.93
C PHE A 24 -3.28 12.40 -6.65
N MET A 25 -2.25 11.75 -6.14
CA MET A 25 -1.55 12.12 -4.92
C MET A 25 -0.07 12.28 -5.18
N THR A 26 0.52 13.28 -4.55
CA THR A 26 1.96 13.43 -4.39
C THR A 26 2.54 12.35 -3.47
N THR A 27 3.87 12.31 -3.36
CA THR A 27 4.52 11.34 -2.45
C THR A 27 4.20 11.66 -1.00
N GLU A 28 4.03 12.92 -0.67
CA GLU A 28 3.70 13.45 0.64
C GLU A 28 2.27 13.04 1.04
N GLU A 29 1.31 13.26 0.15
CA GLU A 29 -0.09 12.86 0.38
C GLU A 29 -0.21 11.34 0.52
N LEU A 30 0.45 10.58 -0.36
CA LEU A 30 0.44 9.13 -0.26
C LEU A 30 1.09 8.63 1.04
N ALA A 31 2.14 9.30 1.52
CA ALA A 31 2.78 8.97 2.78
C ALA A 31 1.81 9.10 3.97
N VAL A 32 1.00 10.16 3.97
CA VAL A 32 -0.05 10.37 4.97
C VAL A 32 -1.11 9.27 4.88
N VAL A 33 -1.60 8.96 3.68
CA VAL A 33 -2.61 7.91 3.45
C VAL A 33 -2.12 6.54 3.93
N LEU A 34 -0.92 6.14 3.52
CA LEU A 34 -0.34 4.84 3.88
C LEU A 34 0.29 4.82 5.28
N ARG A 35 0.24 5.95 6.01
CA ARG A 35 0.89 6.15 7.31
C ARG A 35 2.35 5.70 7.30
N THR A 36 3.06 6.03 6.24
CA THR A 36 4.47 5.65 6.03
C THR A 36 5.34 6.89 5.85
N LYS A 37 6.66 6.73 5.85
CA LYS A 37 7.59 7.83 5.61
C LYS A 37 7.72 8.07 4.11
N ARG A 38 7.84 9.34 3.70
CA ARG A 38 8.16 9.76 2.32
C ARG A 38 9.37 9.00 1.75
N LYS A 39 10.42 8.85 2.55
CA LYS A 39 11.65 8.12 2.20
C LYS A 39 11.39 6.63 1.91
N THR A 40 10.46 6.00 2.63
CA THR A 40 10.05 4.62 2.36
C THR A 40 9.38 4.49 0.99
N LEU A 41 8.56 5.47 0.58
CA LEU A 41 7.97 5.50 -0.75
C LEU A 41 9.00 5.77 -1.85
N GLU A 42 10.03 6.59 -1.57
CA GLU A 42 11.20 6.74 -2.46
C GLU A 42 11.93 5.41 -2.65
N ASP A 43 12.23 4.72 -1.54
CA ASP A 43 12.91 3.43 -1.58
C ASP A 43 12.08 2.37 -2.33
N TRP A 44 10.76 2.36 -2.12
CA TRP A 44 9.85 1.46 -2.83
C TRP A 44 9.80 1.72 -4.34
N ARG A 45 9.84 2.99 -4.75
CA ARG A 45 9.95 3.34 -6.18
C ARG A 45 11.25 2.84 -6.79
N SER A 46 12.37 3.10 -6.12
CA SER A 46 13.70 2.64 -6.57
C SER A 46 13.77 1.11 -6.66
N LYS A 47 13.12 0.40 -5.72
CA LYS A 47 13.10 -1.07 -5.66
C LYS A 47 11.95 -1.70 -6.46
N LYS A 48 11.09 -0.92 -7.12
CA LYS A 48 9.89 -1.39 -7.85
C LYS A 48 8.93 -2.25 -6.99
N LYS A 49 8.86 -1.99 -5.68
CA LYS A 49 8.02 -2.75 -4.72
C LYS A 49 6.72 -2.03 -4.30
N GLY A 50 6.54 -0.78 -4.75
CA GLY A 50 5.42 0.07 -4.37
C GLY A 50 4.32 0.18 -5.44
N PRO A 51 3.31 1.02 -5.18
CA PRO A 51 2.28 1.34 -6.15
C PRO A 51 2.88 2.00 -7.40
N ALA A 52 2.21 1.81 -8.54
CA ALA A 52 2.61 2.45 -9.78
C ALA A 52 2.55 3.97 -9.64
N TYR A 53 3.48 4.65 -10.32
CA TYR A 53 3.62 6.10 -10.27
C TYR A 53 3.68 6.70 -11.67
N HIS A 54 3.25 7.94 -11.77
CA HIS A 54 3.16 8.72 -12.99
C HIS A 54 4.09 9.92 -12.90
N ARG A 55 4.71 10.26 -14.02
CA ARG A 55 5.54 11.46 -14.20
C ARG A 55 5.05 12.20 -15.44
N PRO A 56 4.02 13.06 -15.30
CA PRO A 56 3.40 13.71 -16.45
C PRO A 56 4.40 14.59 -17.23
N ASP A 57 5.36 15.20 -16.55
CA ASP A 57 6.39 16.04 -17.18
C ASP A 57 7.75 15.34 -17.30
N ALA A 58 7.95 14.55 -18.36
CA ALA A 58 9.22 13.85 -18.59
C ALA A 58 10.44 14.79 -18.77
N LYS A 59 10.22 16.10 -18.91
CA LYS A 59 11.27 17.12 -18.98
C LYS A 59 11.71 17.53 -17.57
N GLY A 60 12.69 16.80 -17.02
CA GLY A 60 13.63 17.28 -16.01
C GLY A 60 13.02 18.06 -14.83
N GLY A 61 12.00 17.51 -14.18
CA GLY A 61 11.34 18.18 -13.05
C GLY A 61 9.99 17.62 -12.63
N ALA A 62 9.45 16.60 -13.32
CA ALA A 62 8.17 16.01 -13.00
C ALA A 62 8.06 15.63 -11.52
N ARG A 63 7.02 16.18 -10.89
CA ARG A 63 6.50 15.66 -9.63
C ARG A 63 6.00 14.24 -9.87
N VAL A 64 6.30 13.36 -8.94
CA VAL A 64 5.80 12.01 -8.99
C VAL A 64 4.42 11.96 -8.37
N LEU A 65 3.47 11.46 -9.15
CA LEU A 65 2.08 11.32 -8.76
C LEU A 65 1.70 9.84 -8.69
N TYR A 66 0.78 9.53 -7.79
CA TYR A 66 0.21 8.21 -7.59
C TYR A 66 -1.29 8.31 -7.83
N SER A 67 -1.82 7.51 -8.75
CA SER A 67 -3.25 7.46 -8.95
C SER A 67 -3.90 6.66 -7.81
N ARG A 68 -5.09 7.09 -7.38
CA ARG A 68 -5.88 6.33 -6.41
C ARG A 68 -6.15 4.89 -6.89
N HIS A 69 -6.35 4.71 -8.19
CA HIS A 69 -6.59 3.40 -8.79
C HIS A 69 -5.38 2.46 -8.61
N ASP A 70 -4.18 2.93 -8.94
CA ASP A 70 -2.96 2.11 -8.86
C ASP A 70 -2.58 1.78 -7.42
N VAL A 71 -2.78 2.75 -6.51
CA VAL A 71 -2.58 2.53 -5.07
C VAL A 71 -3.55 1.47 -4.55
N SER A 72 -4.83 1.56 -4.91
CA SER A 72 -5.83 0.56 -4.53
C SER A 72 -5.53 -0.82 -5.10
N LYS A 73 -5.13 -0.89 -6.38
CA LYS A 73 -4.73 -2.14 -7.04
C LYS A 73 -3.54 -2.79 -6.34
N TRP A 74 -2.51 -2.01 -6.01
CA TRP A 74 -1.36 -2.49 -5.26
C TRP A 74 -1.74 -2.98 -3.86
N LEU A 75 -2.55 -2.22 -3.12
CA LEU A 75 -3.06 -2.62 -1.80
C LEU A 75 -3.86 -3.93 -1.83
N LYS A 76 -4.63 -4.18 -2.90
CA LYS A 76 -5.33 -5.45 -3.10
C LYS A 76 -4.36 -6.59 -3.39
N ALA A 77 -3.34 -6.35 -4.22
CA ALA A 77 -2.35 -7.37 -4.57
C ALA A 77 -1.53 -7.83 -3.35
N ILE A 78 -1.11 -6.92 -2.46
CA ILE A 78 -0.34 -7.28 -1.26
C ILE A 78 -1.17 -8.01 -0.19
N ARG A 79 -2.51 -7.92 -0.23
CA ARG A 79 -3.38 -8.61 0.73
C ARG A 79 -3.57 -10.09 0.45
N ILE A 80 -3.26 -10.55 -0.77
CA ILE A 80 -3.45 -11.94 -1.19
C ILE A 80 -2.29 -12.84 -0.66
N SER A 81 -1.34 -12.31 0.10
CA SER A 81 -0.14 -13.02 0.54
C SER A 81 -0.17 -13.49 2.00
N THR A 82 -1.27 -14.07 2.49
CA THR A 82 -1.32 -14.62 3.87
C THR A 82 -2.06 -15.96 3.95
N GLU A 83 -1.93 -16.83 2.94
CA GLU A 83 -2.48 -18.20 3.02
C GLU A 83 -1.46 -19.31 2.76
N GLU A 84 -0.21 -18.99 2.40
CA GLU A 84 0.79 -20.00 2.03
C GLU A 84 1.94 -20.05 3.05
N SER A 85 1.64 -20.40 4.31
CA SER A 85 2.70 -20.78 5.29
C SER A 85 2.19 -21.64 6.46
N ALA A 86 1.09 -22.37 6.31
CA ALA A 86 0.53 -23.22 7.38
C ALA A 86 0.68 -24.74 7.15
N TRP A 87 1.49 -25.17 6.18
CA TRP A 87 1.70 -26.61 5.88
C TRP A 87 3.15 -27.09 6.05
N ALA A 88 4.08 -26.24 6.50
CA ALA A 88 5.49 -26.61 6.62
C ALA A 88 5.88 -27.28 7.96
N ASP A 89 4.97 -27.36 8.93
CA ASP A 89 5.27 -27.83 10.30
C ASP A 89 4.55 -29.14 10.68
N SER A 90 3.97 -29.87 9.71
CA SER A 90 3.19 -31.09 10.00
C SER A 90 3.52 -32.30 9.14
N ILE A 91 4.68 -32.32 8.47
CA ILE A 91 5.16 -33.50 7.76
C ILE A 91 6.59 -33.75 8.20
N ILE A 92 6.75 -34.47 9.31
CA ILE A 92 7.71 -35.57 9.56
C ILE A 92 7.39 -36.04 10.99
N GLU A 93 6.53 -37.06 11.07
CA GLU A 93 6.49 -37.99 12.19
C GLU A 93 6.50 -39.38 11.54
N ASP A 94 7.67 -40.01 11.51
CA ASP A 94 7.91 -41.44 11.83
C ASP A 94 9.42 -41.64 12.08
#